data_AF-A0A9E2F2I7-F1
#
_entry.id   AF-A0A9E2F2I7-F1
#
_cell.length_a   1.000
_cell.length_b   1.000
_cell.length_c   1.000
_cell.angle_alpha   90.00
_cell.angle_beta   90.00
_cell.angle_gamma   90.00
#
_symmetry.space_group_name_H-M   'P 1'
#
loop_
_entity.id
_entity.type
_entity.pdbx_description
1 polymer ?
#
loop_
_entity_poly.entity_id
_entity_poly.type
_entity_poly.pdbx_seq_one_letter_code
_entity_poly.pdbx_strand_id
1 'polypeptide(L)'
;LNAGTATNSATFGTDLTDNALFRSYAPRPESFRNFPALSTQLNNEFDDSEVLPCTARSIDLRLTVRDGNSGQVTDDVVITTDTGSGPFRVTSQATPAVIIPNSGAVKVDWDVAQTTSAPVSCPNVEIELLTFNLAKTSYSVQPMVVGGSTANDGSEQVTLPDISNPVSRIRVRCSNNIFYDISNADLNIQGTVPIVTYDIPVALANPATSDSTAPACAIVNSGGGLSGGSGGKGDASGFGLIWLLLLAGLAVVRHRIVTRQS
;
A
#
# COMPACT_ATOMS: atom_id res chain seq x y z
N LEU A 1 5.93 17.49 -15.48
CA LEU A 1 5.90 17.46 -14.00
C LEU A 1 5.26 18.76 -13.57
N ASN A 2 4.03 18.70 -13.07
CA ASN A 2 3.35 19.83 -12.48
C ASN A 2 4.01 20.13 -11.12
N ALA A 3 4.60 21.31 -10.95
CA ALA A 3 5.34 21.63 -9.73
C ALA A 3 4.43 21.97 -8.54
N GLY A 4 3.16 22.31 -8.81
CA GLY A 4 2.21 22.74 -7.78
C GLY A 4 2.60 24.02 -7.05
N THR A 5 1.84 24.37 -6.01
CA THR A 5 2.18 25.45 -5.09
C THR A 5 3.43 25.10 -4.29
N ALA A 6 4.40 26.02 -4.28
CA ALA A 6 5.60 25.87 -3.46
C ALA A 6 5.25 25.97 -1.97
N THR A 7 5.80 25.05 -1.17
CA THR A 7 5.69 25.10 0.29
C THR A 7 6.83 25.90 0.91
N ASN A 8 6.62 26.41 2.12
CA ASN A 8 7.64 27.01 2.96
C ASN A 8 7.68 26.30 4.33
N SER A 9 8.52 26.75 5.26
CA SER A 9 8.66 26.10 6.57
C SER A 9 7.36 26.05 7.40
N ALA A 10 6.39 26.93 7.14
CA ALA A 10 5.10 26.94 7.83
C ALA A 10 4.02 26.11 7.12
N THR A 11 4.24 25.73 5.86
CA THR A 11 3.27 24.98 5.04
C THR A 11 3.86 23.67 4.52
N PHE A 12 5.01 23.25 5.03
CA PHE A 12 5.55 21.92 4.82
C PHE A 12 4.69 20.94 5.61
N GLY A 13 4.41 19.76 5.04
CA GLY A 13 3.49 18.80 5.66
C GLY A 13 2.00 19.15 5.57
N THR A 14 1.58 20.15 4.77
CA THR A 14 0.16 20.51 4.61
C THR A 14 -0.33 20.33 3.17
N ASP A 15 -1.62 20.02 3.01
CA ASP A 15 -2.28 19.93 1.71
C ASP A 15 -2.79 21.30 1.26
N LEU A 16 -2.08 21.91 0.30
CA LEU A 16 -2.43 23.16 -0.36
C LEU A 16 -3.15 22.93 -1.71
N THR A 17 -3.82 21.78 -1.87
CA THR A 17 -4.60 21.37 -3.06
C THR A 17 -3.77 20.96 -4.29
N ASP A 18 -2.64 21.60 -4.57
CA ASP A 18 -1.81 21.26 -5.74
C ASP A 18 -0.31 21.07 -5.44
N ASN A 19 0.16 21.33 -4.22
CA ASN A 19 1.56 21.13 -3.80
C ASN A 19 1.95 19.64 -3.75
N ALA A 20 3.25 19.34 -3.83
CA ALA A 20 3.74 17.97 -3.65
C ALA A 20 3.51 17.48 -2.22
N LEU A 21 2.92 16.28 -2.08
CA LEU A 21 2.62 15.65 -0.78
C LEU A 21 3.49 14.43 -0.46
N PHE A 22 4.20 13.89 -1.45
CA PHE A 22 5.02 12.70 -1.29
C PHE A 22 6.41 12.92 -1.86
N ARG A 23 7.42 12.55 -1.09
CA ARG A 23 8.80 12.48 -1.55
C ARG A 23 9.09 11.20 -2.35
N SER A 24 10.18 11.27 -3.12
CA SER A 24 10.80 10.10 -3.74
C SER A 24 11.78 9.42 -2.77
N TYR A 25 11.90 8.09 -2.89
CA TYR A 25 12.90 7.29 -2.18
C TYR A 25 14.02 6.83 -3.11
N ALA A 26 15.12 6.40 -2.50
CA ALA A 26 16.16 5.66 -3.21
C ALA A 26 15.57 4.35 -3.81
N PRO A 27 16.08 3.87 -4.96
CA PRO A 27 15.61 2.64 -5.58
C PRO A 27 15.68 1.45 -4.63
N ARG A 28 14.69 0.58 -4.71
CA ARG A 28 14.60 -0.66 -3.92
C ARG A 28 14.18 -1.83 -4.80
N PRO A 29 14.46 -3.08 -4.41
CA PRO A 29 14.08 -4.26 -5.18
C PRO A 29 12.57 -4.52 -5.19
N GLU A 30 11.80 -3.91 -4.29
CA GLU A 30 10.34 -4.08 -4.27
C GLU A 30 9.63 -3.38 -5.43
N SER A 31 8.64 -4.07 -5.98
CA SER A 31 7.78 -3.59 -7.07
C SER A 31 6.58 -2.78 -6.59
N PHE A 32 6.50 -2.48 -5.30
CA PHE A 32 5.40 -1.71 -4.69
C PHE A 32 5.95 -0.76 -3.62
N ARG A 33 5.13 0.23 -3.27
CA ARG A 33 5.38 1.14 -2.15
C ARG A 33 4.07 1.47 -1.44
N ASN A 34 4.16 1.60 -0.11
CA ASN A 34 3.10 2.10 0.74
C ASN A 34 3.19 3.63 0.91
N PHE A 35 2.05 4.29 0.96
CA PHE A 35 1.92 5.73 1.18
C PHE A 35 0.99 6.03 2.36
N PRO A 36 1.42 6.77 3.38
CA PRO A 36 2.82 7.11 3.69
C PRO A 36 3.68 5.85 3.90
N ALA A 37 4.98 5.98 4.13
CA ALA A 37 5.83 4.83 4.42
C ALA A 37 5.23 3.91 5.51
N LEU A 38 5.27 2.59 5.31
CA LEU A 38 4.62 1.65 6.24
C LEU A 38 5.23 1.71 7.67
N SER A 39 6.49 2.12 7.85
CA SER A 39 7.05 2.36 9.20
C SER A 39 6.30 3.43 9.98
N THR A 40 6.00 4.56 9.34
CA THR A 40 5.29 5.68 10.00
C THR A 40 3.90 5.24 10.38
N GLN A 41 3.24 4.46 9.52
CA GLN A 41 1.93 3.85 9.82
C GLN A 41 1.99 2.89 11.02
N LEU A 42 3.01 2.01 11.10
CA LEU A 42 3.14 1.03 12.17
C LEU A 42 3.43 1.65 13.53
N ASN A 43 4.15 2.78 13.53
CA ASN A 43 4.52 3.51 14.74
C ASN A 43 3.52 4.61 15.09
N ASN A 44 2.48 4.82 14.28
CA ASN A 44 1.56 5.96 14.38
C ASN A 44 2.30 7.32 14.40
N GLU A 45 3.32 7.43 13.56
CA GLU A 45 4.12 8.64 13.38
C GLU A 45 3.66 9.43 12.15
N PHE A 46 3.86 10.75 12.17
CA PHE A 46 3.65 11.63 11.02
C PHE A 46 5.00 12.01 10.37
N ASP A 47 5.03 12.10 9.04
CA ASP A 47 6.18 12.61 8.28
C ASP A 47 5.69 13.74 7.36
N ASP A 48 6.17 14.97 7.61
CA ASP A 48 5.83 16.16 6.80
C ASP A 48 6.18 16.00 5.31
N SER A 49 7.05 15.04 4.98
CA SER A 49 7.45 14.73 3.60
C SER A 49 6.48 13.76 2.89
N GLU A 50 5.56 13.15 3.63
CA GLU A 50 4.61 12.13 3.15
C GLU A 50 3.23 12.29 3.80
N VAL A 51 2.42 13.16 3.22
CA VAL A 51 1.12 13.55 3.76
C VAL A 51 0.00 13.02 2.88
N LEU A 52 -1.03 12.44 3.51
CA LEU A 52 -2.23 12.05 2.77
C LEU A 52 -3.03 13.30 2.36
N PRO A 53 -3.56 13.34 1.13
CA PRO A 53 -4.32 14.48 0.62
C PRO A 53 -5.63 14.65 1.40
N CYS A 54 -5.96 15.86 1.83
CA CYS A 54 -7.18 16.18 2.60
C CYS A 54 -8.20 16.96 1.74
N THR A 55 -7.84 17.28 0.50
CA THR A 55 -8.67 17.94 -0.51
C THR A 55 -8.92 17.01 -1.70
N ALA A 56 -9.95 17.30 -2.50
CA ALA A 56 -10.18 16.61 -3.77
C ALA A 56 -9.21 17.15 -4.83
N ARG A 57 -8.27 16.32 -5.28
CA ARG A 57 -7.16 16.72 -6.14
C ARG A 57 -6.69 15.57 -7.02
N SER A 58 -5.91 15.92 -8.05
CA SER A 58 -5.13 14.96 -8.85
C SER A 58 -3.68 14.98 -8.38
N ILE A 59 -3.07 13.81 -8.28
CA ILE A 59 -1.69 13.58 -7.86
C ILE A 59 -1.00 12.81 -8.99
N ASP A 60 -0.03 13.47 -9.63
CA ASP A 60 0.81 12.87 -10.67
C ASP A 60 2.01 12.18 -10.02
N LEU A 61 2.11 10.86 -10.15
CA LEU A 61 3.25 10.09 -9.67
C LEU A 61 4.01 9.45 -10.83
N ARG A 62 5.34 9.43 -10.73
CA ARG A 62 6.23 8.73 -11.67
C ARG A 62 6.94 7.58 -10.98
N LEU A 63 6.76 6.36 -11.48
CA LEU A 63 7.62 5.23 -11.16
C LEU A 63 8.88 5.30 -12.00
N THR A 64 10.03 5.01 -11.37
CA THR A 64 11.32 4.91 -12.05
C THR A 64 11.97 3.59 -11.67
N VAL A 65 12.21 2.73 -12.66
CA VAL A 65 12.87 1.44 -12.49
C VAL A 65 14.28 1.52 -13.05
N ARG A 66 15.25 0.91 -12.37
CA ARG A 66 16.66 0.84 -12.79
C ARG A 66 17.12 -0.62 -12.79
N ASP A 67 17.94 -0.99 -13.77
CA ASP A 67 18.49 -2.35 -13.92
C ASP A 67 19.83 -2.55 -13.17
N GLY A 68 20.33 -1.53 -12.46
CA GLY A 68 21.62 -1.53 -11.78
C GLY A 68 22.84 -1.39 -12.70
N ASN A 69 22.65 -1.37 -14.03
CA ASN A 69 23.68 -1.38 -15.06
C ASN A 69 23.50 -0.24 -16.08
N SER A 70 23.01 0.92 -15.62
CA SER A 70 22.73 2.17 -16.36
C SER A 70 21.38 2.29 -17.08
N GLY A 71 20.61 1.21 -17.22
CA GLY A 71 19.26 1.23 -17.76
C GLY A 71 18.26 1.90 -16.80
N GLN A 72 17.36 2.69 -17.37
CA GLN A 72 16.24 3.31 -16.65
C GLN A 72 14.98 3.27 -17.51
N VAL A 73 13.86 2.91 -16.89
CA VAL A 73 12.51 3.01 -17.47
C VAL A 73 11.62 3.79 -16.50
N THR A 74 10.68 4.56 -17.04
CA THR A 74 9.72 5.33 -16.23
C THR A 74 8.29 5.05 -16.68
N ASP A 75 7.35 5.18 -15.75
CA ASP A 75 5.92 5.14 -16.02
C ASP A 75 5.19 6.15 -15.13
N ASP A 76 4.11 6.74 -15.63
CA ASP A 76 3.35 7.80 -14.95
C ASP A 76 1.94 7.31 -14.60
N VAL A 77 1.44 7.74 -13.45
CA VAL A 77 0.07 7.47 -13.00
C VAL A 77 -0.55 8.72 -12.40
N VAL A 78 -1.84 8.92 -12.68
CA VAL A 78 -2.65 9.97 -12.06
C VAL A 78 -3.55 9.34 -11.01
N ILE A 79 -3.50 9.89 -9.82
CA ILE A 79 -4.32 9.46 -8.68
C ILE A 79 -5.28 10.59 -8.37
N THR A 80 -6.57 10.29 -8.19
CA THR A 80 -7.58 11.28 -7.84
C THR A 80 -8.09 11.03 -6.43
N THR A 81 -8.32 12.06 -5.65
CA THR A 81 -8.78 11.92 -4.26
C THR A 81 -10.23 12.33 -4.13
N ASP A 82 -10.98 11.61 -3.30
CA ASP A 82 -12.38 11.85 -3.00
C ASP A 82 -12.54 12.25 -1.53
N THR A 83 -13.10 13.44 -1.30
CA THR A 83 -13.41 13.94 0.04
C THR A 83 -14.83 13.59 0.48
N GLY A 84 -15.64 12.97 -0.39
CA GLY A 84 -17.02 12.55 -0.07
C GLY A 84 -17.12 11.18 0.61
N SER A 85 -16.06 10.36 0.49
CA SER A 85 -15.95 9.04 1.13
C SER A 85 -14.85 9.04 2.18
N GLY A 86 -14.98 8.15 3.16
CA GLY A 86 -13.97 7.93 4.19
C GLY A 86 -14.21 8.60 5.55
N PRO A 87 -13.32 8.33 6.52
CA PRO A 87 -12.15 7.45 6.39
C PRO A 87 -12.53 5.95 6.41
N PHE A 88 -11.86 5.15 5.57
CA PHE A 88 -11.96 3.69 5.63
C PHE A 88 -10.99 3.18 6.71
N ARG A 89 -11.48 2.48 7.76
CA ARG A 89 -10.66 2.21 8.94
C ARG A 89 -10.89 0.83 9.54
N VAL A 90 -9.83 0.08 9.84
CA VAL A 90 -9.89 -1.13 10.65
C VAL A 90 -10.12 -0.73 12.11
N THR A 91 -11.26 -1.15 12.66
CA THR A 91 -11.69 -0.81 14.02
C THR A 91 -11.45 -1.95 15.01
N SER A 92 -11.23 -3.17 14.52
CA SER A 92 -10.81 -4.32 15.32
C SER A 92 -9.31 -4.32 15.63
N GLN A 93 -8.89 -5.13 16.62
CA GLN A 93 -7.48 -5.27 17.04
C GLN A 93 -6.82 -3.91 17.39
N ALA A 94 -7.58 -3.06 18.09
CA ALA A 94 -7.14 -1.73 18.53
C ALA A 94 -6.13 -1.77 19.70
N THR A 95 -6.04 -2.90 20.41
CA THR A 95 -5.10 -3.12 21.53
C THR A 95 -4.30 -4.40 21.30
N PRO A 96 -3.07 -4.50 21.84
CA PRO A 96 -2.26 -5.70 21.67
C PRO A 96 -2.98 -6.94 22.18
N ALA A 97 -2.84 -8.05 21.45
CA ALA A 97 -3.51 -9.30 21.81
C ALA A 97 -2.63 -10.51 21.49
N VAL A 98 -2.78 -11.55 22.31
CA VAL A 98 -2.26 -12.89 22.01
C VAL A 98 -3.35 -13.66 21.28
N ILE A 99 -3.02 -14.23 20.13
CA ILE A 99 -3.92 -15.07 19.36
C ILE A 99 -3.31 -16.47 19.28
N ILE A 100 -4.10 -17.49 19.63
CA ILE A 100 -3.74 -18.89 19.44
C ILE A 100 -4.39 -19.34 18.13
N PRO A 101 -3.63 -19.60 17.06
CA PRO A 101 -4.19 -20.11 15.80
C PRO A 101 -4.99 -21.39 15.99
N ASN A 102 -5.94 -21.65 15.09
CA ASN A 102 -6.83 -22.82 15.13
C ASN A 102 -7.77 -22.93 16.35
N SER A 103 -7.75 -21.97 17.29
CA SER A 103 -8.68 -21.93 18.43
C SER A 103 -10.06 -21.35 18.07
N GLY A 104 -10.21 -20.79 16.87
CA GLY A 104 -11.46 -20.21 16.36
C GLY A 104 -11.20 -19.17 15.27
N ALA A 105 -12.28 -18.67 14.68
CA ALA A 105 -12.21 -17.52 13.78
C ALA A 105 -11.98 -16.22 14.57
N VAL A 106 -11.20 -15.32 13.98
CA VAL A 106 -10.94 -13.96 14.48
C VAL A 106 -11.85 -13.00 13.74
N LYS A 107 -12.61 -12.20 14.48
CA LYS A 107 -13.46 -11.15 13.91
C LYS A 107 -12.61 -9.95 13.52
N VAL A 108 -12.77 -9.51 12.27
CA VAL A 108 -12.18 -8.30 11.73
C VAL A 108 -13.32 -7.34 11.41
N ASP A 109 -13.24 -6.12 11.96
CA ASP A 109 -14.26 -5.07 11.78
C ASP A 109 -13.60 -3.84 11.15
N TRP A 110 -14.31 -3.18 10.24
CA TRP A 110 -13.88 -1.95 9.62
C TRP A 110 -15.04 -1.00 9.28
N ASP A 111 -14.73 0.28 9.20
CA ASP A 111 -15.65 1.32 8.72
C ASP A 111 -15.66 1.33 7.19
N VAL A 112 -16.78 0.95 6.57
CA VAL A 112 -16.96 0.93 5.10
C VAL A 112 -16.91 2.35 4.53
N ALA A 113 -17.39 3.35 5.27
CA ALA A 113 -17.25 4.78 4.98
C ALA A 113 -17.57 5.21 3.53
N GLN A 114 -18.73 4.79 3.01
CA GLN A 114 -19.23 5.09 1.66
C GLN A 114 -18.35 4.59 0.50
N THR A 115 -17.30 3.80 0.77
CA THR A 115 -16.36 3.34 -0.26
C THR A 115 -16.93 2.37 -1.28
N THR A 116 -18.07 1.74 -0.99
CA THR A 116 -18.79 0.87 -1.94
C THR A 116 -19.45 1.66 -3.07
N SER A 117 -19.76 2.94 -2.83
CA SER A 117 -20.43 3.82 -3.79
C SER A 117 -19.43 4.53 -4.71
N ALA A 118 -19.90 5.00 -5.86
CA ALA A 118 -19.12 5.91 -6.71
C ALA A 118 -18.84 7.23 -5.95
N PRO A 119 -17.65 7.85 -6.13
CA PRO A 119 -16.64 7.53 -7.14
C PRO A 119 -15.65 6.41 -6.75
N VAL A 120 -15.58 6.01 -5.47
CA VAL A 120 -14.58 5.06 -4.95
C VAL A 120 -14.80 3.62 -5.44
N SER A 121 -16.05 3.18 -5.52
CA SER A 121 -16.49 1.92 -6.15
C SER A 121 -15.70 0.67 -5.71
N CYS A 122 -15.57 0.47 -4.40
CA CYS A 122 -14.92 -0.68 -3.77
C CYS A 122 -15.94 -1.68 -3.20
N PRO A 123 -16.51 -2.59 -4.02
CA PRO A 123 -17.53 -3.52 -3.54
C PRO A 123 -16.96 -4.66 -2.68
N ASN A 124 -15.66 -4.98 -2.84
CA ASN A 124 -15.01 -6.08 -2.14
C ASN A 124 -13.65 -5.67 -1.57
N VAL A 125 -13.31 -6.26 -0.43
CA VAL A 125 -12.04 -6.11 0.27
C VAL A 125 -11.25 -7.42 0.27
N GLU A 126 -9.95 -7.30 0.48
CA GLU A 126 -9.03 -8.39 0.79
C GLU A 126 -8.52 -8.22 2.21
N ILE A 127 -8.63 -9.27 3.02
CA ILE A 127 -8.15 -9.28 4.41
C ILE A 127 -6.86 -10.10 4.46
N GLU A 128 -5.80 -9.45 4.91
CA GLU A 128 -4.44 -9.97 4.89
C GLU A 128 -3.81 -9.87 6.28
N LEU A 129 -2.96 -10.85 6.59
CA LEU A 129 -2.08 -10.82 7.74
C LEU A 129 -0.70 -10.32 7.29
N LEU A 130 -0.24 -9.27 7.94
CA LEU A 130 1.12 -8.77 7.84
C LEU A 130 1.94 -9.31 9.01
N THR A 131 3.01 -10.05 8.71
CA THR A 131 3.93 -10.56 9.72
C THR A 131 5.28 -9.88 9.57
N PHE A 132 5.83 -9.35 10.67
CA PHE A 132 7.07 -8.60 10.65
C PHE A 132 8.21 -9.39 11.28
N ASN A 133 9.44 -9.03 10.93
CA ASN A 133 10.57 -9.35 11.80
C ASN A 133 10.51 -8.50 13.08
N LEU A 134 11.26 -8.88 14.12
CA LEU A 134 11.21 -8.20 15.43
C LEU A 134 11.53 -6.69 15.35
N ALA A 135 12.42 -6.32 14.43
CA ALA A 135 12.83 -4.94 14.22
C ALA A 135 11.83 -4.10 13.40
N LYS A 136 10.75 -4.72 12.87
CA LYS A 136 9.82 -4.11 11.91
C LYS A 136 10.59 -3.41 10.78
N THR A 137 11.51 -4.13 10.16
CA THR A 137 12.27 -3.66 8.98
C THR A 137 11.99 -4.45 7.72
N SER A 138 11.32 -5.60 7.84
CA SER A 138 10.81 -6.43 6.75
C SER A 138 9.47 -7.05 7.15
N TYR A 139 8.67 -7.43 6.14
CA TYR A 139 7.37 -8.06 6.37
C TYR A 139 6.95 -9.00 5.24
N SER A 140 6.08 -9.94 5.59
CA SER A 140 5.39 -10.85 4.66
C SER A 140 3.89 -10.61 4.71
N VAL A 141 3.20 -10.91 3.61
CA VAL A 141 1.74 -10.78 3.47
C VAL A 141 1.15 -12.15 3.24
N GLN A 142 0.10 -12.49 3.98
CA GLN A 142 -0.67 -13.72 3.77
C GLN A 142 -2.16 -13.41 3.68
N PRO A 143 -2.91 -13.94 2.68
CA PRO A 143 -4.36 -13.77 2.62
C PRO A 143 -5.04 -14.59 3.71
N MET A 144 -6.03 -14.00 4.39
CA MET A 144 -6.76 -14.64 5.49
C MET A 144 -8.11 -15.23 5.06
N VAL A 145 -8.58 -14.87 3.87
CA VAL A 145 -9.84 -15.39 3.30
C VAL A 145 -9.51 -16.19 2.04
N VAL A 146 -9.97 -17.44 2.01
CA VAL A 146 -9.81 -18.32 0.84
C VAL A 146 -10.69 -17.81 -0.30
N GLY A 147 -10.09 -17.53 -1.45
CA GLY A 147 -10.77 -16.94 -2.61
C GLY A 147 -10.59 -15.43 -2.75
N GLY A 148 -10.00 -14.75 -1.74
CA GLY A 148 -9.43 -13.40 -1.88
C GLY A 148 -10.43 -12.29 -2.20
N SER A 149 -11.71 -12.43 -1.88
CA SER A 149 -12.71 -11.37 -2.07
C SER A 149 -13.83 -11.52 -1.05
N THR A 150 -13.85 -10.62 -0.08
CA THR A 150 -14.91 -10.46 0.93
C THR A 150 -15.74 -9.23 0.58
N ALA A 151 -17.05 -9.26 0.81
CA ALA A 151 -17.89 -8.09 0.59
C ALA A 151 -17.42 -6.92 1.47
N ASN A 152 -17.43 -5.70 0.95
CA ASN A 152 -17.08 -4.51 1.72
C ASN A 152 -18.28 -4.05 2.57
N ASP A 153 -18.65 -4.84 3.58
CA ASP A 153 -19.84 -4.66 4.42
C ASP A 153 -19.54 -4.37 5.90
N GLY A 154 -18.26 -4.33 6.27
CA GLY A 154 -17.76 -3.84 7.56
C GLY A 154 -17.37 -4.92 8.55
N SER A 155 -17.56 -6.22 8.24
CA SER A 155 -17.17 -7.30 9.16
C SER A 155 -16.91 -8.62 8.45
N GLU A 156 -15.91 -9.38 8.92
CA GLU A 156 -15.62 -10.72 8.42
C GLU A 156 -15.02 -11.59 9.52
N GLN A 157 -15.24 -12.90 9.42
CA GLN A 157 -14.60 -13.90 10.29
C GLN A 157 -13.44 -14.54 9.53
N VAL A 158 -12.22 -14.37 10.03
CA VAL A 158 -11.02 -14.91 9.38
C VAL A 158 -10.35 -16.00 10.20
N THR A 159 -9.68 -16.94 9.51
CA THR A 159 -8.86 -17.95 10.20
C THR A 159 -7.39 -17.58 10.06
N LEU A 160 -6.70 -17.40 11.18
CA LEU A 160 -5.27 -17.14 11.16
C LEU A 160 -4.49 -18.45 10.90
N PRO A 161 -3.40 -18.40 10.11
CA PRO A 161 -2.53 -19.53 9.88
C PRO A 161 -1.79 -19.93 11.17
N ASP A 162 -1.37 -21.19 11.25
CA ASP A 162 -0.64 -21.74 12.40
C ASP A 162 0.83 -21.31 12.47
N ILE A 163 1.08 -20.00 12.44
CA ILE A 163 2.43 -19.42 12.44
C ILE A 163 2.76 -18.76 13.78
N SER A 164 4.03 -18.82 14.18
CA SER A 164 4.55 -18.13 15.36
C SER A 164 5.13 -16.77 14.99
N ASN A 165 4.49 -15.68 15.41
CA ASN A 165 4.99 -14.33 15.17
C ASN A 165 4.53 -13.31 16.24
N PRO A 166 5.46 -12.65 16.94
CA PRO A 166 5.11 -11.74 18.02
C PRO A 166 4.75 -10.31 17.58
N VAL A 167 4.91 -9.97 16.30
CA VAL A 167 4.67 -8.63 15.75
C VAL A 167 3.96 -8.74 14.41
N SER A 168 2.62 -8.83 14.47
CA SER A 168 1.74 -8.92 13.30
C SER A 168 0.65 -7.84 13.29
N ARG A 169 0.10 -7.56 12.10
CA ARG A 169 -1.02 -6.63 11.86
C ARG A 169 -2.04 -7.26 10.91
N ILE A 170 -3.32 -6.92 11.09
CA ILE A 170 -4.35 -7.19 10.08
C ILE A 170 -4.39 -6.00 9.13
N ARG A 171 -4.42 -6.26 7.82
CA ARG A 171 -4.66 -5.27 6.77
C ARG A 171 -5.98 -5.59 6.08
N VAL A 172 -6.84 -4.59 5.94
CA VAL A 172 -8.03 -4.66 5.07
C VAL A 172 -7.80 -3.70 3.93
N ARG A 173 -7.75 -4.21 2.70
CA ARG A 173 -7.52 -3.40 1.50
C ARG A 173 -8.62 -3.54 0.48
N CYS A 174 -8.86 -2.49 -0.29
CA CYS A 174 -9.75 -2.61 -1.43
C CYS A 174 -9.19 -3.59 -2.47
N SER A 175 -10.05 -4.46 -3.02
CA SER A 175 -9.63 -5.46 -4.03
C SER A 175 -9.27 -4.84 -5.39
N ASN A 176 -10.01 -3.78 -5.78
CA ASN A 176 -9.92 -3.13 -7.09
C ASN A 176 -9.44 -1.68 -7.02
N ASN A 177 -9.10 -1.16 -5.84
CA ASN A 177 -8.62 0.20 -5.64
C ASN A 177 -7.34 0.21 -4.79
N ILE A 178 -6.72 1.38 -4.63
CA ILE A 178 -5.38 1.51 -4.05
C ILE A 178 -5.36 1.80 -2.55
N PHE A 179 -6.52 1.91 -1.89
CA PHE A 179 -6.59 2.23 -0.47
C PHE A 179 -6.69 0.99 0.45
N TYR A 180 -6.25 1.14 1.70
CA TYR A 180 -6.33 0.14 2.76
C TYR A 180 -6.27 0.77 4.15
N ASP A 181 -6.52 -0.01 5.20
CA ASP A 181 -6.07 0.32 6.55
C ASP A 181 -5.47 -0.91 7.25
N ILE A 182 -4.65 -0.68 8.29
CA ILE A 182 -4.04 -1.69 9.15
C ILE A 182 -4.51 -1.53 10.60
N SER A 183 -4.62 -2.63 11.33
CA SER A 183 -4.98 -2.61 12.75
C SER A 183 -4.04 -1.72 13.58
N ASN A 184 -4.54 -1.11 14.65
CA ASN A 184 -3.75 -0.14 15.43
C ASN A 184 -2.72 -0.80 16.36
N ALA A 185 -2.85 -2.10 16.66
CA ALA A 185 -1.98 -2.79 17.62
C ALA A 185 -1.41 -4.13 17.13
N ASP A 186 -0.30 -4.53 17.79
CA ASP A 186 0.44 -5.77 17.50
C ASP A 186 -0.34 -6.99 17.96
N LEU A 187 -0.42 -7.98 17.08
CA LEU A 187 -0.87 -9.32 17.41
C LEU A 187 0.35 -10.21 17.64
N ASN A 188 0.34 -10.91 18.77
CA ASN A 188 1.25 -11.99 19.06
C ASN A 188 0.57 -13.32 18.72
N ILE A 189 0.90 -13.86 17.54
CA ILE A 189 0.37 -15.12 17.05
C ILE A 189 1.23 -16.26 17.60
N GLN A 190 0.63 -17.11 18.43
CA GLN A 190 1.30 -18.23 19.08
C GLN A 190 1.01 -19.55 18.36
N GLY A 191 1.32 -19.61 17.06
CA GLY A 191 1.27 -20.85 16.29
C GLY A 191 2.49 -21.74 16.48
N THR A 192 2.46 -22.91 15.86
CA THR A 192 3.52 -23.92 15.96
C THR A 192 4.55 -23.85 14.83
N VAL A 193 4.20 -23.27 13.69
CA VAL A 193 5.09 -23.15 12.54
C VAL A 193 5.93 -21.88 12.67
N PRO A 194 7.28 -21.96 12.75
CA PRO A 194 8.11 -20.77 12.72
C PRO A 194 8.00 -20.09 11.35
N ILE A 195 7.90 -18.76 11.34
CA ILE A 195 7.98 -18.03 10.07
C ILE A 195 9.44 -18.02 9.64
N VAL A 196 9.71 -18.58 8.46
CA VAL A 196 10.92 -18.22 7.71
C VAL A 196 10.59 -16.89 7.04
N THR A 197 10.92 -15.79 7.70
CA THR A 197 10.93 -14.51 7.00
C THR A 197 12.07 -14.61 6.01
N TYR A 198 11.76 -14.85 4.73
CA TYR A 198 12.72 -14.51 3.70
C TYR A 198 12.94 -13.02 3.84
N ASP A 199 14.16 -12.63 4.21
CA ASP A 199 14.62 -11.24 4.18
C ASP A 199 14.60 -10.79 2.71
N ILE A 200 13.40 -10.57 2.16
CA ILE A 200 13.22 -9.60 1.12
C ILE A 200 13.24 -8.28 1.88
N PRO A 201 14.29 -7.46 1.72
CA PRO A 201 14.44 -6.24 2.47
C PRO A 201 13.43 -5.21 1.97
N VAL A 202 12.15 -5.36 2.35
CA VAL A 202 11.15 -4.30 2.22
C VAL A 202 11.48 -3.26 3.27
N ALA A 203 12.57 -2.52 3.04
CA ALA A 203 13.04 -1.52 3.97
C ALA A 203 11.88 -0.57 4.25
N LEU A 204 11.44 -0.47 5.48
CA LEU A 204 10.33 0.43 5.83
C LEU A 204 10.79 1.89 5.86
N ALA A 205 11.94 2.26 5.25
CA ALA A 205 12.79 3.32 5.77
C ALA A 205 12.11 4.67 5.99
N ASN A 206 12.44 5.26 7.14
CA ASN A 206 12.37 6.68 7.43
C ASN A 206 13.82 7.20 7.58
N PRO A 207 14.13 8.42 7.07
CA PRO A 207 14.87 9.34 7.94
C PRO A 207 14.33 10.77 7.80
N ALA A 208 13.34 11.13 8.61
CA ALA A 208 12.94 12.49 8.95
C ALA A 208 12.17 12.49 10.28
N THR A 209 12.36 13.54 11.06
CA THR A 209 11.82 13.75 12.41
C THR A 209 10.30 13.81 12.39
N SER A 210 9.65 12.93 13.15
CA SER A 210 8.20 12.84 13.27
C SER A 210 7.63 13.70 14.41
N ASP A 211 6.47 14.30 14.19
CA ASP A 211 5.57 14.81 15.23
C ASP A 211 4.33 13.90 15.30
N SER A 212 3.56 13.97 16.39
CA SER A 212 2.58 12.95 16.80
C SER A 212 1.13 13.24 16.39
N THR A 213 0.86 14.19 15.50
CA THR A 213 -0.53 14.56 15.14
C THR A 213 -0.76 14.62 13.62
N ALA A 214 -1.07 13.47 13.02
CA ALA A 214 -1.52 13.40 11.63
C ALA A 214 -3.04 13.68 11.54
N PRO A 215 -3.51 14.58 10.64
CA PRO A 215 -4.94 14.71 10.36
C PRO A 215 -5.47 13.48 9.59
N ALA A 216 -6.74 13.12 9.84
CA ALA A 216 -7.46 12.14 9.03
C ALA A 216 -7.78 12.75 7.65
N CYS A 217 -7.37 12.10 6.56
CA CYS A 217 -7.43 12.69 5.21
C CYS A 217 -8.05 11.75 4.17
N ALA A 218 -8.32 12.29 2.98
CA ALA A 218 -9.27 11.81 1.99
C ALA A 218 -8.93 10.45 1.36
N ILE A 219 -9.96 9.80 0.80
CA ILE A 219 -9.81 8.52 0.12
C ILE A 219 -9.13 8.71 -1.24
N VAL A 220 -8.10 7.90 -1.46
CA VAL A 220 -7.28 7.93 -2.66
C VAL A 220 -7.83 6.92 -3.67
N ASN A 221 -8.24 7.40 -4.85
CA ASN A 221 -8.79 6.61 -5.95
C ASN A 221 -7.80 6.59 -7.13
N SER A 222 -7.64 5.46 -7.81
CA SER A 222 -6.79 5.39 -9.00
C SER A 222 -7.50 5.91 -10.26
N GLY A 223 -6.87 6.85 -10.95
CA GLY A 223 -7.32 7.34 -12.26
C GLY A 223 -6.38 6.86 -13.37
N GLY A 224 -6.63 5.67 -13.92
CA GLY A 224 -6.02 5.25 -15.18
C GLY A 224 -5.01 4.10 -15.09
N GLY A 225 -4.95 3.31 -16.17
CA GLY A 225 -4.03 2.20 -16.33
C GLY A 225 -2.63 2.67 -16.74
N LEU A 226 -1.63 1.88 -16.33
CA LEU A 226 -0.22 2.05 -16.66
C LEU A 226 -0.03 2.04 -18.19
N SER A 227 0.58 3.10 -18.71
CA SER A 227 0.79 3.32 -20.14
C SER A 227 2.29 3.37 -20.41
N GLY A 228 2.90 2.18 -20.61
CA GLY A 228 4.32 2.04 -20.86
C GLY A 228 4.80 2.83 -22.09
N GLY A 229 5.44 3.97 -21.86
CA GLY A 229 6.17 4.71 -22.88
C GLY A 229 7.55 4.14 -23.05
N SER A 230 7.75 3.24 -24.03
CA SER A 230 9.11 2.84 -24.43
C SER A 230 9.78 4.01 -25.15
N GLY A 231 10.78 4.63 -24.51
CA GLY A 231 11.69 5.57 -25.16
C GLY A 231 12.57 4.84 -26.17
N GLY A 232 12.04 4.56 -27.36
CA GLY A 232 12.79 4.05 -28.50
C GLY A 232 13.54 5.18 -29.20
N LYS A 233 14.88 5.18 -29.13
CA LYS A 233 15.69 5.82 -30.18
C LYS A 233 15.56 4.96 -31.44
N GLY A 234 15.26 5.61 -32.56
CA GLY A 234 14.99 4.94 -33.83
C GLY A 234 16.16 4.10 -34.33
N ASP A 235 15.82 3.07 -35.09
CA ASP A 235 16.31 2.89 -36.46
C ASP A 235 15.34 2.01 -37.25
N ALA A 236 15.13 2.40 -38.50
CA ALA A 236 14.25 1.73 -39.44
C ALA A 236 14.91 0.49 -40.02
N SER A 237 14.20 -0.65 -40.00
CA SER A 237 14.02 -1.56 -41.14
C SER A 237 13.22 -2.77 -40.68
N GLY A 238 12.10 -3.03 -41.36
CA GLY A 238 11.22 -4.14 -41.04
C GLY A 238 11.78 -5.46 -41.54
N PHE A 239 11.56 -6.52 -40.78
CA PHE A 239 11.21 -7.86 -41.27
C PHE A 239 10.46 -8.57 -40.13
N GLY A 240 9.22 -8.96 -40.38
CA GLY A 240 8.51 -9.88 -39.49
C GLY A 240 9.10 -11.28 -39.60
N LEU A 241 9.16 -12.01 -38.50
CA LEU A 241 9.16 -13.48 -38.48
C LEU A 241 8.71 -13.97 -37.09
N ILE A 242 7.84 -14.97 -37.14
CA ILE A 242 7.16 -15.63 -36.03
C ILE A 242 8.04 -16.78 -35.51
N TRP A 243 7.89 -17.07 -34.21
CA TRP A 243 8.25 -18.28 -33.43
C TRP A 243 9.54 -18.25 -32.60
N LEU A 244 9.37 -18.20 -31.27
CA LEU A 244 9.67 -19.35 -30.39
C LEU A 244 9.00 -19.17 -29.00
N LEU A 245 8.05 -20.03 -28.69
CA LEU A 245 7.60 -20.29 -27.32
C LEU A 245 8.62 -21.24 -26.67
N LEU A 246 9.21 -20.86 -25.52
CA LEU A 246 9.40 -21.75 -24.35
C LEU A 246 9.97 -20.99 -23.14
N LEU A 247 9.30 -21.19 -21.99
CA LEU A 247 9.72 -21.04 -20.58
C LEU A 247 10.40 -19.73 -20.12
N ALA A 248 9.65 -18.89 -19.40
CA ALA A 248 9.61 -18.89 -17.93
C ALA A 248 8.65 -17.78 -17.43
N GLY A 249 7.73 -18.17 -16.54
CA GLY A 249 6.76 -17.36 -15.80
C GLY A 249 6.76 -15.85 -15.99
N LEU A 250 5.99 -15.36 -16.97
CA LEU A 250 5.55 -13.97 -16.96
C LEU A 250 4.30 -13.87 -16.07
N ALA A 251 4.53 -13.77 -14.76
CA ALA A 251 3.52 -13.21 -13.89
C ALA A 251 3.26 -11.78 -14.39
N VAL A 252 2.03 -11.49 -14.76
CA VAL A 252 1.56 -10.11 -14.94
C VAL A 252 1.73 -9.44 -13.57
N VAL A 253 2.86 -8.77 -13.34
CA VAL A 253 3.05 -7.95 -12.15
C VAL A 253 2.18 -6.72 -12.36
N ARG A 254 0.95 -6.79 -11.85
CA ARG A 254 0.17 -5.57 -11.57
C ARG A 254 0.92 -4.85 -10.46
N HIS A 255 1.78 -3.92 -10.84
CA HIS A 255 2.46 -3.03 -9.91
C HIS A 255 1.38 -2.13 -9.29
N ARG A 256 1.19 -2.24 -7.96
CA ARG A 256 0.17 -1.49 -7.23
C ARG A 256 0.85 -0.49 -6.30
N ILE A 257 0.48 0.78 -6.44
CA ILE A 257 0.63 1.77 -5.38
C ILE A 257 -0.47 1.48 -4.35
N VAL A 258 -0.13 1.49 -3.06
CA VAL A 258 -1.08 1.16 -2.00
C VAL A 258 -1.02 2.25 -0.92
N THR A 259 -2.14 2.86 -0.55
CA THR A 259 -2.24 4.02 0.36
C THR A 259 -3.07 3.70 1.59
N ARG A 260 -2.56 3.98 2.79
CA ARG A 260 -3.33 3.83 4.04
C ARG A 260 -4.38 4.94 4.17
N GLN A 261 -5.50 4.65 4.82
CA GLN A 261 -6.53 5.60 5.25
C GLN A 261 -6.47 5.73 6.78
N SER A 262 -6.55 6.95 7.31
CA SER A 262 -6.35 7.29 8.73
C SER A 262 -7.62 7.29 9.56
#